data_AF-A0A536QET2-F1
#
_entry.id   AF-A0A536QET2-F1
#
_cell.length_a   1.000
_cell.length_b   1.000
_cell.length_c   1.000
_cell.angle_alpha   90.00
_cell.angle_beta   90.00
_cell.angle_gamma   90.00
#
_symmetry.space_group_name_H-M   'P 1'
#
loop_
_entity.id
_entity.type
_entity.pdbx_description
1 polymer ?
#
loop_
_entity_poly.entity_id
_entity_poly.type
_entity_poly.pdbx_seq_one_letter_code
_entity_poly.pdbx_strand_id
1 'polypeptide(L)'
;MNVELVAVALGAGLVGGAIGGIAIGAVQAWMARGKGTRVQWFGRHLGPPPTEAMRMSRSSTSGTVPFDRFNESAKRVLALAQNEAILHNHNYIGTEHLLAGLLEDGDTLAARALQSLGIERAKVRKAIDFIIGRGEQATHASEITLSPRTKKVIELAIDEARRMGHARAGAEHMLLGLVREGEGIASGIIESLGATMPMVRAKVLELLAASGTPPPANYTAAPTRREHFSGPLTRFSDRAKRVLAFAQDEAMRMGHAYIGPEHLLLGLGRLAEMAQPDAAMQRIFGTLGITLEQVRAELGKVIPPTGRESHATEITLSPETKEIIQVVNESAAGDSIVPEDLLLAMVRDAQSFAAQILARLGATPERVRAALGR
;
A
#
# COMPACT_ATOMS: atom_id res chain seq x y z
N MET A 1 47.02 10.03 -20.39
CA MET A 1 48.19 9.18 -20.12
C MET A 1 48.26 8.97 -18.62
N ASN A 2 48.38 7.70 -18.20
CA ASN A 2 48.57 7.15 -16.86
C ASN A 2 47.34 6.79 -16.03
N VAL A 3 46.97 5.53 -16.25
CA VAL A 3 46.31 4.56 -15.38
C VAL A 3 47.21 4.27 -14.17
N GLU A 4 46.65 4.11 -12.97
CA GLU A 4 47.13 3.09 -12.02
C GLU A 4 45.95 2.55 -11.19
N LEU A 5 45.67 1.26 -11.42
CA LEU A 5 45.06 0.36 -10.46
C LEU A 5 46.10 0.01 -9.38
N VAL A 6 45.68 -0.01 -8.11
CA VAL A 6 46.23 -0.96 -7.13
C VAL A 6 45.09 -1.57 -6.34
N ALA A 7 44.95 -2.88 -6.44
CA ALA A 7 44.21 -3.74 -5.55
C ALA A 7 45.19 -4.43 -4.59
N VAL A 8 44.89 -4.48 -3.29
CA VAL A 8 45.45 -5.47 -2.35
C VAL A 8 44.36 -5.85 -1.33
N ALA A 9 44.40 -7.13 -0.94
CA ALA A 9 43.32 -7.97 -0.44
C ALA A 9 43.21 -8.07 1.10
N LEU A 10 42.02 -8.54 1.52
CA LEU A 10 41.67 -9.47 2.63
C LEU A 10 42.30 -9.32 4.02
N GLY A 11 41.43 -9.19 5.05
CA GLY A 11 41.76 -9.45 6.45
C GLY A 11 40.54 -9.30 7.36
N ALA A 12 40.34 -10.24 8.29
CA ALA A 12 39.08 -10.51 8.99
C ALA A 12 38.71 -9.56 10.13
N GLY A 13 37.41 -9.51 10.43
CA GLY A 13 36.91 -9.66 11.81
C GLY A 13 36.67 -8.41 12.65
N LEU A 14 35.46 -8.38 13.21
CA LEU A 14 35.03 -7.76 14.47
C LEU A 14 34.41 -6.35 14.47
N VAL A 15 33.14 -6.37 14.89
CA VAL A 15 32.41 -5.44 15.76
C VAL A 15 31.66 -4.31 15.07
N GLY A 16 30.35 -4.31 15.33
CA GLY A 16 29.40 -3.38 14.77
C GLY A 16 29.55 -1.95 15.26
N GLY A 17 28.80 -1.08 14.59
CA GLY A 17 28.64 0.32 14.92
C GLY A 17 29.13 1.24 13.81
N ALA A 18 28.33 1.43 12.75
CA ALA A 18 28.47 2.61 11.87
C ALA A 18 27.34 2.82 10.83
N ILE A 19 26.23 2.04 10.79
CA ILE A 19 25.19 2.26 9.76
C ILE A 19 24.09 3.25 10.21
N GLY A 20 24.03 3.61 11.50
CA GLY A 20 22.99 4.51 12.03
C GLY A 20 23.09 5.99 11.62
N GLY A 21 24.25 6.48 11.17
CA GLY A 21 24.47 7.90 10.90
C GLY A 21 24.00 8.38 9.52
N ILE A 22 24.14 7.53 8.50
CA ILE A 22 23.90 7.93 7.10
C ILE A 22 22.40 7.94 6.77
N ALA A 23 21.62 7.01 7.34
CA ALA A 23 20.17 6.94 7.12
C ALA A 23 19.42 8.12 7.76
N ILE A 24 19.82 8.56 8.96
CA ILE A 24 19.21 9.73 9.63
C ILE A 24 19.49 11.02 8.84
N GLY A 25 20.70 11.16 8.27
CA GLY A 25 21.09 12.31 7.45
C GLY A 25 20.31 12.43 6.13
N ALA A 26 20.03 11.31 5.45
CA ALA A 26 19.22 11.31 4.22
C ALA A 26 17.76 11.70 4.48
N VAL A 27 17.18 11.24 5.60
CA VAL A 27 15.85 11.65 6.07
C VAL A 27 15.84 13.14 6.44
N GLN A 28 16.90 13.66 7.08
CA GLN A 28 17.05 15.10 7.37
C GLN A 28 17.23 15.97 6.10
N ALA A 29 17.96 15.50 5.10
CA ALA A 29 18.17 16.22 3.83
C ALA A 29 16.92 16.21 2.92
N TRP A 30 16.07 15.19 3.02
CA TRP A 30 14.73 15.17 2.45
C TRP A 30 13.81 16.19 3.15
N MET A 31 13.90 16.31 4.49
CA MET A 31 13.13 17.29 5.28
C MET A 31 13.50 18.76 5.01
N ALA A 32 14.76 19.07 4.69
CA ALA A 32 15.23 20.45 4.48
C ALA A 32 14.81 21.06 3.13
N ARG A 33 14.54 20.23 2.09
CA ARG A 33 14.18 20.69 0.74
C ARG A 33 12.74 21.17 0.58
N GLY A 34 11.90 21.07 1.62
CA GLY A 34 10.51 21.55 1.62
C GLY A 34 10.31 23.01 2.05
N LYS A 35 11.37 23.75 2.35
CA LYS A 35 11.30 25.17 2.78
C LYS A 35 11.93 26.09 1.74
N GLY A 36 11.15 26.50 0.74
CA GLY A 36 11.53 27.63 -0.12
C GLY A 36 11.23 27.44 -1.59
N THR A 37 10.00 27.77 -2.00
CA THR A 37 9.73 28.57 -3.20
C THR A 37 8.25 28.90 -3.20
N ARG A 38 7.95 30.17 -2.95
CA ARG A 38 6.62 30.75 -2.97
C ARG A 38 6.28 31.01 -4.44
N VAL A 39 5.48 30.15 -5.05
CA VAL A 39 4.89 30.42 -6.37
C VAL A 39 3.42 30.77 -6.17
N GLN A 40 3.13 32.01 -6.55
CA GLN A 40 1.89 32.73 -6.36
C GLN A 40 0.94 32.37 -7.51
N TRP A 41 -0.23 31.78 -7.23
CA TRP A 41 -1.28 31.56 -8.23
C TRP A 41 -2.62 32.03 -7.69
N PHE A 42 -2.98 33.29 -7.95
CA PHE A 42 -4.37 33.74 -8.05
C PHE A 42 -4.51 34.96 -8.99
N GLY A 43 -5.49 34.87 -9.89
CA GLY A 43 -6.10 35.95 -10.69
C GLY A 43 -6.55 35.42 -12.06
N ARG A 44 -7.79 35.54 -12.57
CA ARG A 44 -9.06 36.18 -12.17
C ARG A 44 -10.23 35.47 -12.92
N HIS A 45 -11.34 35.14 -12.23
CA HIS A 45 -12.74 35.68 -12.35
C HIS A 45 -13.60 35.06 -13.50
N LEU A 46 -14.88 34.69 -13.37
CA LEU A 46 -16.03 35.33 -12.67
C LEU A 46 -17.15 34.34 -12.24
N GLY A 47 -17.83 34.70 -11.14
CA GLY A 47 -19.18 34.28 -10.74
C GLY A 47 -19.47 34.75 -9.30
N PRO A 48 -20.56 35.48 -9.00
CA PRO A 48 -20.81 35.99 -7.64
C PRO A 48 -21.17 34.84 -6.67
N PRO A 49 -20.84 34.96 -5.37
CA PRO A 49 -21.09 33.90 -4.41
C PRO A 49 -22.56 33.89 -3.97
N PRO A 50 -23.18 32.71 -3.72
CA PRO A 50 -24.28 32.63 -2.79
C PRO A 50 -23.75 33.01 -1.41
N THR A 51 -24.37 34.02 -0.82
CA THR A 51 -24.13 34.52 0.53
C THR A 51 -24.39 33.44 1.60
N GLU A 52 -23.40 33.29 2.48
CA GLU A 52 -23.56 33.15 3.93
C GLU A 52 -24.40 31.96 4.47
N ALA A 53 -23.70 30.87 4.84
CA ALA A 53 -23.67 30.30 6.18
C ALA A 53 -23.26 28.82 6.17
N MET A 54 -21.96 28.54 6.29
CA MET A 54 -21.50 27.32 6.99
C MET A 54 -20.04 27.51 7.43
N ARG A 55 -19.86 27.86 8.71
CA ARG A 55 -18.57 27.74 9.40
C ARG A 55 -18.14 26.28 9.32
N MET A 56 -17.11 25.96 8.54
CA MET A 56 -16.39 24.69 8.67
C MET A 56 -14.91 24.92 8.93
N SER A 57 -14.48 24.22 9.97
CA SER A 57 -13.13 24.05 10.50
C SER A 57 -12.06 23.92 9.42
N ARG A 58 -11.04 24.77 9.51
CA ARG A 58 -9.76 24.59 8.84
C ARG A 58 -9.04 23.39 9.46
N SER A 59 -9.02 22.25 8.78
CA SER A 59 -7.97 21.24 9.00
C SER A 59 -7.06 21.18 7.78
N SER A 60 -5.80 21.46 8.04
CA SER A 60 -4.68 21.71 7.14
C SER A 60 -4.35 20.57 6.18
N THR A 61 -4.33 20.91 4.90
CA THR A 61 -3.65 20.21 3.81
C THR A 61 -2.12 20.39 3.94
N SER A 62 -1.40 19.35 4.33
CA SER A 62 0.04 19.17 4.04
C SER A 62 0.41 17.71 4.28
N GLY A 63 0.84 17.00 3.22
CA GLY A 63 1.21 15.58 3.23
C GLY A 63 2.52 15.24 3.97
N THR A 64 2.85 15.98 5.02
CA THR A 64 4.07 15.78 5.82
C THR A 64 3.67 15.27 7.21
N VAL A 65 4.06 14.04 7.55
CA VAL A 65 3.83 13.49 8.89
C VAL A 65 4.64 14.32 9.90
N PRO A 66 4.03 14.86 10.97
CA PRO A 66 4.78 15.70 11.93
C PRO A 66 5.79 14.85 12.73
N PHE A 67 7.06 14.86 12.31
CA PHE A 67 8.15 14.08 12.92
C PHE A 67 8.38 14.35 14.41
N ASP A 68 7.99 15.53 14.90
CA ASP A 68 8.07 15.91 16.30
C ASP A 68 7.18 15.06 17.21
N ARG A 69 6.21 14.34 16.62
CA ARG A 69 5.32 13.40 17.32
C ARG A 69 5.95 12.02 17.52
N PHE A 70 7.16 11.77 17.00
CA PHE A 70 7.87 10.50 17.14
C PHE A 70 9.08 10.59 18.07
N ASN A 71 9.32 9.52 18.82
CA ASN A 71 10.60 9.30 19.49
C ASN A 71 11.61 8.68 18.51
N GLU A 72 12.86 8.50 18.96
CA GLU A 72 13.93 7.96 18.11
C GLU A 72 13.66 6.54 17.61
N SER A 73 12.97 5.69 18.39
CA SER A 73 12.64 4.32 17.94
C SER A 73 11.67 4.32 16.75
N ALA A 74 10.62 5.16 16.77
CA ALA A 74 9.69 5.25 15.65
C ALA A 74 10.35 5.83 14.40
N LYS A 75 11.25 6.81 14.56
CA LYS A 75 12.04 7.36 13.44
C LYS A 75 12.95 6.30 12.81
N ARG A 76 13.63 5.50 13.64
CA ARG A 76 14.44 4.37 13.16
C ARG A 76 13.59 3.35 12.41
N VAL A 77 12.44 2.94 12.96
CA VAL A 77 11.52 2.01 12.29
C VAL A 77 11.13 2.50 10.89
N LEU A 78 10.82 3.79 10.72
CA LEU A 78 10.49 4.35 9.41
C LEU A 78 11.67 4.33 8.43
N ALA A 79 12.87 4.64 8.91
CA ALA A 79 14.09 4.55 8.10
C ALA A 79 14.40 3.09 7.69
N LEU A 80 14.21 2.14 8.61
CA LEU A 80 14.39 0.72 8.31
C LEU A 80 13.33 0.21 7.34
N ALA A 81 12.08 0.66 7.46
CA ALA A 81 11.03 0.37 6.48
C ALA A 81 11.35 0.92 5.09
N GLN A 82 11.96 2.11 5.00
CA GLN A 82 12.45 2.64 3.73
C GLN A 82 13.57 1.78 3.15
N ASN A 83 14.51 1.31 3.99
CA ASN A 83 15.56 0.40 3.54
C ASN A 83 14.99 -0.91 3.01
N GLU A 84 13.96 -1.48 3.66
CA GLU A 84 13.28 -2.67 3.15
C GLU A 84 12.65 -2.42 1.77
N ALA A 85 11.96 -1.28 1.59
CA ALA A 85 11.40 -0.92 0.28
C ALA A 85 12.50 -0.81 -0.79
N ILE A 86 13.65 -0.20 -0.49
CA ILE A 86 14.81 -0.13 -1.40
C ILE A 86 15.34 -1.53 -1.72
N LEU A 87 15.52 -2.38 -0.70
CA LEU A 87 16.04 -3.75 -0.87
C LEU A 87 15.14 -4.61 -1.75
N HIS A 88 13.83 -4.38 -1.72
CA HIS A 88 12.86 -5.06 -2.56
C HIS A 88 12.56 -4.34 -3.89
N ASN A 89 13.25 -3.23 -4.20
CA ASN A 89 12.98 -2.41 -5.38
C ASN A 89 11.52 -1.92 -5.47
N HIS A 90 10.94 -1.57 -4.34
CA HIS A 90 9.59 -1.01 -4.25
C HIS A 90 9.66 0.52 -4.10
N ASN A 91 9.00 1.23 -5.00
CA ASN A 91 8.89 2.70 -5.00
C ASN A 91 7.91 3.27 -3.95
N TYR A 92 7.46 2.43 -3.00
CA TYR A 92 6.62 2.84 -1.88
C TYR A 92 6.94 2.06 -0.59
N ILE A 93 6.62 2.67 0.55
CA ILE A 93 6.66 2.01 1.86
C ILE A 93 5.23 1.54 2.20
N GLY A 94 4.97 0.25 2.00
CA GLY A 94 3.73 -0.39 2.42
C GLY A 94 3.77 -0.81 3.89
N THR A 95 2.67 -1.42 4.33
CA THR A 95 2.53 -1.93 5.70
C THR A 95 3.55 -3.01 6.05
N GLU A 96 3.91 -3.81 5.05
CA GLU A 96 4.83 -4.94 5.11
C GLU A 96 6.28 -4.49 5.27
N HIS A 97 6.69 -3.41 4.59
CA HIS A 97 7.99 -2.78 4.85
C HIS A 97 8.03 -2.20 6.26
N LEU A 98 6.92 -1.63 6.73
CA LEU A 98 6.83 -1.16 8.12
C LEU A 98 6.93 -2.30 9.13
N LEU A 99 6.27 -3.43 8.88
CA LEU A 99 6.39 -4.65 9.70
C LEU A 99 7.83 -5.18 9.72
N ALA A 100 8.47 -5.25 8.55
CA ALA A 100 9.88 -5.67 8.45
C ALA A 100 10.80 -4.68 9.19
N GLY A 101 10.58 -3.37 9.05
CA GLY A 101 11.31 -2.33 9.78
C GLY A 101 11.13 -2.39 11.30
N LEU A 102 9.95 -2.78 11.78
CA LEU A 102 9.68 -3.03 13.21
C LEU A 102 10.49 -4.21 13.76
N LEU A 103 10.73 -5.25 12.95
CA LEU A 103 11.53 -6.42 13.33
C LEU A 103 13.04 -6.22 13.15
N GLU A 104 13.43 -5.23 12.35
CA GLU A 104 14.82 -4.88 12.11
C GLU A 104 15.47 -4.20 13.33
N ASP A 105 14.71 -3.36 14.05
CA ASP A 105 15.13 -2.80 15.34
C ASP A 105 14.78 -3.76 16.49
N GLY A 106 15.57 -4.83 16.61
CA GLY A 106 15.36 -5.97 17.52
C GLY A 106 15.29 -5.61 19.02
N ASP A 107 15.81 -4.45 19.41
CA ASP A 107 15.82 -3.98 20.80
C ASP A 107 14.50 -3.32 21.21
N THR A 108 13.58 -3.10 20.26
CA THR A 108 12.30 -2.45 20.55
C THR A 108 11.30 -3.41 21.19
N LEU A 109 10.39 -2.83 21.99
CA LEU A 109 9.28 -3.59 22.57
C LEU A 109 8.39 -4.21 21.49
N ALA A 110 8.22 -3.53 20.35
CA ALA A 110 7.49 -4.06 19.20
C ALA A 110 8.15 -5.31 18.60
N ALA A 111 9.47 -5.27 18.37
CA ALA A 111 10.21 -6.43 17.88
C ALA A 111 10.10 -7.61 18.84
N ARG A 112 10.29 -7.39 20.14
CA ARG A 112 10.13 -8.43 21.17
C ARG A 112 8.73 -9.02 21.19
N ALA A 113 7.69 -8.20 21.05
CA ALA A 113 6.31 -8.67 21.00
C ALA A 113 6.09 -9.63 19.82
N LEU A 114 6.50 -9.22 18.60
CA LEU A 114 6.38 -10.04 17.40
C LEU A 114 7.20 -11.34 17.50
N GLN A 115 8.46 -11.25 17.94
CA GLN A 115 9.35 -12.41 18.09
C GLN A 115 8.81 -13.42 19.11
N SER A 116 8.24 -12.94 20.22
CA SER A 116 7.63 -13.84 21.23
C SER A 116 6.41 -14.60 20.72
N LEU A 117 5.81 -14.15 19.61
CA LEU A 117 4.72 -14.83 18.90
C LEU A 117 5.24 -15.68 17.72
N GLY A 118 6.54 -15.88 17.60
CA GLY A 118 7.16 -16.67 16.52
C GLY A 118 7.27 -15.95 15.17
N ILE A 119 6.97 -14.63 15.13
CA ILE A 119 7.08 -13.78 13.96
C ILE A 119 8.51 -13.25 13.88
N GLU A 120 9.31 -13.87 13.03
CA GLU A 120 10.72 -13.54 12.86
C GLU A 120 10.94 -12.76 11.56
N ARG A 121 11.93 -11.85 11.57
CA ARG A 121 12.37 -11.06 10.40
C ARG A 121 12.54 -11.91 9.14
N ALA A 122 13.20 -13.06 9.27
CA ALA A 122 13.47 -13.94 8.13
C ALA A 122 12.17 -14.51 7.51
N LYS A 123 11.18 -14.85 8.34
CA LYS A 123 9.87 -15.34 7.88
C LYS A 123 9.07 -14.22 7.20
N VAL A 124 9.09 -13.01 7.78
CA VAL A 124 8.42 -11.83 7.20
C VAL A 124 9.01 -11.47 5.84
N ARG A 125 10.34 -11.38 5.70
CA ARG A 125 10.96 -11.09 4.41
C ARG A 125 10.66 -12.14 3.34
N LYS A 126 10.71 -13.42 3.70
CA LYS A 126 10.31 -14.51 2.78
C LYS A 126 8.85 -14.36 2.34
N ALA A 127 7.96 -13.96 3.24
CA ALA A 127 6.56 -13.71 2.89
C ALA A 127 6.40 -12.49 1.97
N ILE A 128 7.17 -11.42 2.17
CA ILE A 128 7.19 -10.25 1.27
C ILE A 128 7.67 -10.65 -0.12
N ASP A 129 8.80 -11.35 -0.21
CA ASP A 129 9.35 -11.86 -1.48
C ASP A 129 8.35 -12.77 -2.19
N PHE A 130 7.58 -13.59 -1.44
CA PHE A 130 6.57 -14.48 -2.01
C PHE A 130 5.32 -13.75 -2.50
N ILE A 131 4.83 -12.77 -1.73
CA ILE A 131 3.54 -12.10 -2.01
C ILE A 131 3.69 -11.01 -3.07
N ILE A 132 4.77 -10.22 -3.00
CA ILE A 132 4.97 -9.03 -3.84
C ILE A 132 6.06 -9.29 -4.89
N GLY A 133 7.12 -10.00 -4.51
CA GLY A 133 8.31 -10.18 -5.34
C GLY A 133 9.31 -9.05 -5.15
N ARG A 134 10.15 -8.85 -6.16
CA ARG A 134 11.09 -7.72 -6.25
C ARG A 134 10.78 -6.91 -7.51
N GLY A 135 10.88 -5.59 -7.40
CA GLY A 135 10.80 -4.71 -8.57
C GLY A 135 11.95 -4.94 -9.56
N GLU A 136 11.66 -4.71 -10.85
CA GLU A 136 12.61 -4.92 -11.96
C GLU A 136 13.71 -3.85 -11.99
N GLN A 137 13.44 -2.66 -11.45
CA GLN A 137 14.34 -1.51 -11.47
C GLN A 137 14.80 -1.15 -10.06
N ALA A 138 16.08 -0.80 -9.93
CA ALA A 138 16.62 -0.28 -8.68
C ALA A 138 15.86 0.99 -8.27
N THR A 139 15.35 1.02 -7.04
CA THR A 139 14.60 2.16 -6.50
C THR A 139 15.52 3.10 -5.72
N HIS A 140 15.43 4.41 -5.98
CA HIS A 140 16.16 5.41 -5.19
C HIS A 140 15.33 5.94 -4.02
N ALA A 141 15.98 6.25 -2.90
CA ALA A 141 15.31 6.74 -1.69
C ALA A 141 14.46 8.00 -1.92
N SER A 142 14.82 8.85 -2.90
CA SER A 142 14.08 10.07 -3.25
C SER A 142 12.74 9.82 -3.96
N GLU A 143 12.55 8.64 -4.52
CA GLU A 143 11.34 8.26 -5.27
C GLU A 143 10.30 7.59 -4.36
N ILE A 144 10.72 7.20 -3.15
CA ILE A 144 9.90 6.39 -2.24
C ILE A 144 8.88 7.26 -1.51
N THR A 145 7.62 6.85 -1.59
CA THR A 145 6.51 7.49 -0.88
C THR A 145 5.86 6.54 0.14
N LEU A 146 5.16 7.07 1.14
CA LEU A 146 4.34 6.25 2.04
C LEU A 146 3.04 5.86 1.33
N SER A 147 2.67 4.57 1.39
CA SER A 147 1.33 4.15 0.96
C SER A 147 0.24 4.85 1.80
N PRO A 148 -0.98 5.05 1.26
CA PRO A 148 -2.10 5.60 2.03
C PRO A 148 -2.37 4.83 3.33
N ARG A 149 -2.22 3.50 3.28
CA ARG A 149 -2.41 2.63 4.45
C ARG A 149 -1.30 2.82 5.49
N THR A 150 -0.05 2.95 5.07
CA THR A 150 1.07 3.24 5.98
C THR A 150 0.93 4.61 6.63
N LYS A 151 0.50 5.64 5.88
CA LYS A 151 0.15 6.96 6.46
C LYS A 151 -0.93 6.81 7.53
N LYS A 152 -1.93 5.93 7.30
CA LYS A 152 -2.96 5.67 8.30
C LYS A 152 -2.44 4.97 9.54
N VAL A 153 -1.58 3.96 9.39
CA VAL A 153 -0.91 3.27 10.51
C VAL A 153 -0.17 4.27 11.40
N ILE A 154 0.55 5.20 10.78
CA ILE A 154 1.29 6.29 11.45
C ILE A 154 0.33 7.19 12.25
N GLU A 155 -0.80 7.61 11.68
CA GLU A 155 -1.82 8.39 12.41
C GLU A 155 -2.38 7.62 13.61
N LEU A 156 -2.67 6.33 13.44
CA LEU A 156 -3.20 5.48 14.48
C LEU A 156 -2.18 5.25 15.59
N ALA A 157 -0.89 5.15 15.26
CA ALA A 157 0.20 5.05 16.22
C ALA A 157 0.31 6.30 17.10
N ILE A 158 0.20 7.49 16.50
CA ILE A 158 0.17 8.76 17.23
C ILE A 158 -1.04 8.82 18.16
N ASP A 159 -2.22 8.37 17.69
CA ASP A 159 -3.42 8.32 18.53
C ASP A 159 -3.28 7.31 19.69
N GLU A 160 -2.69 6.13 19.46
CA GLU A 160 -2.40 5.15 20.53
C GLU A 160 -1.45 5.73 21.58
N ALA A 161 -0.37 6.40 21.17
CA ALA A 161 0.54 7.09 22.09
C ALA A 161 -0.19 8.14 22.94
N ARG A 162 -1.04 8.94 22.29
CA ARG A 162 -1.87 9.94 22.98
C ARG A 162 -2.84 9.31 23.98
N ARG A 163 -3.51 8.21 23.61
CA ARG A 163 -4.44 7.48 24.49
C ARG A 163 -3.74 6.86 25.70
N MET A 164 -2.45 6.53 25.56
CA MET A 164 -1.61 6.06 26.65
C MET A 164 -0.96 7.19 27.45
N GLY A 165 -1.18 8.46 27.10
CA GLY A 165 -0.56 9.60 27.76
C GLY A 165 0.93 9.80 27.40
N HIS A 166 1.43 9.10 26.39
CA HIS A 166 2.80 9.24 25.92
C HIS A 166 2.93 10.46 25.00
N ALA A 167 3.93 11.31 25.28
CA ALA A 167 4.15 12.56 24.55
C ALA A 167 4.55 12.35 23.08
N ARG A 168 5.20 11.22 22.77
CA ARG A 168 5.67 10.87 21.42
C ARG A 168 5.42 9.38 21.17
N ALA A 169 5.04 9.04 19.95
CA ALA A 169 4.88 7.66 19.52
C ALA A 169 6.25 6.99 19.32
N GLY A 170 6.34 5.74 19.78
CA GLY A 170 7.48 4.84 19.64
C GLY A 170 7.16 3.60 18.81
N ALA A 171 8.10 2.67 18.70
CA ALA A 171 7.96 1.45 17.91
C ALA A 171 6.75 0.60 18.34
N GLU A 172 6.50 0.48 19.64
CA GLU A 172 5.32 -0.19 20.20
C GLU A 172 4.00 0.44 19.76
N HIS A 173 3.96 1.77 19.66
CA HIS A 173 2.79 2.48 19.16
C HIS A 173 2.62 2.30 17.66
N MET A 174 3.72 2.23 16.91
CA MET A 174 3.72 1.91 15.48
C MET A 174 3.12 0.52 15.24
N LEU A 175 3.49 -0.47 16.04
CA LEU A 175 2.91 -1.81 15.99
C LEU A 175 1.43 -1.81 16.39
N LEU A 176 1.04 -1.08 17.45
CA LEU A 176 -0.38 -0.94 17.82
C LEU A 176 -1.20 -0.24 16.74
N GLY A 177 -0.62 0.76 16.06
CA GLY A 177 -1.22 1.42 14.91
C GLY A 177 -1.44 0.46 13.75
N LEU A 178 -0.47 -0.43 13.48
CA LEU A 178 -0.56 -1.48 12.45
C LEU A 178 -1.68 -2.47 12.78
N VAL A 179 -1.71 -2.95 14.02
CA VAL A 179 -2.74 -3.87 14.54
C VAL A 179 -4.13 -3.24 14.53
N ARG A 180 -4.23 -1.94 14.82
CA ARG A 180 -5.49 -1.20 14.79
C ARG A 180 -6.00 -0.98 13.38
N GLU A 181 -5.10 -0.72 12.43
CA GLU A 181 -5.44 -0.65 11.01
C GLU A 181 -5.99 -2.00 10.54
N GLY A 182 -5.32 -3.10 10.90
CA GLY A 182 -5.85 -4.46 10.85
C GLY A 182 -6.03 -5.04 9.45
N GLU A 183 -5.55 -4.35 8.42
CA GLU A 183 -5.61 -4.76 7.02
C GLU A 183 -4.24 -4.60 6.35
N GLY A 184 -4.19 -4.82 5.04
CA GLY A 184 -2.96 -4.75 4.26
C GLY A 184 -2.07 -5.98 4.38
N ILE A 185 -0.93 -5.93 3.70
CA ILE A 185 -0.04 -7.08 3.50
C ILE A 185 0.58 -7.50 4.83
N ALA A 186 0.94 -6.55 5.71
CA ALA A 186 1.47 -6.89 7.02
C ALA A 186 0.50 -7.71 7.88
N SER A 187 -0.78 -7.34 7.88
CA SER A 187 -1.80 -8.07 8.66
C SER A 187 -1.93 -9.49 8.14
N GLY A 188 -1.96 -9.68 6.81
CA GLY A 188 -1.97 -11.01 6.19
C GLY A 188 -0.72 -11.83 6.53
N ILE A 189 0.47 -11.22 6.54
CA ILE A 189 1.73 -11.89 6.92
C ILE A 189 1.66 -12.34 8.38
N ILE A 190 1.31 -11.45 9.30
CA ILE A 190 1.20 -11.77 10.75
C ILE A 190 0.25 -12.95 10.97
N GLU A 191 -0.88 -12.97 10.27
CA GLU A 191 -1.88 -14.04 10.40
C GLU A 191 -1.44 -15.35 9.77
N SER A 192 -0.79 -15.30 8.61
CA SER A 192 -0.21 -16.50 7.99
C SER A 192 0.87 -17.16 8.85
N LEU A 193 1.49 -16.38 9.74
CA LEU A 193 2.48 -16.84 10.72
C LEU A 193 1.86 -17.25 12.06
N GLY A 194 0.53 -17.31 12.15
CA GLY A 194 -0.19 -17.89 13.29
C GLY A 194 -0.56 -16.93 14.42
N ALA A 195 -0.39 -15.62 14.22
CA ALA A 195 -0.77 -14.63 15.23
C ALA A 195 -1.98 -13.80 14.76
N THR A 196 -2.96 -13.63 15.65
CA THR A 196 -4.09 -12.73 15.38
C THR A 196 -3.79 -11.30 15.84
N MET A 197 -4.46 -10.31 15.26
CA MET A 197 -4.34 -8.90 15.69
C MET A 197 -4.59 -8.71 17.21
N PRO A 198 -5.62 -9.34 17.82
CA PRO A 198 -5.78 -9.32 19.27
C PRO A 198 -4.59 -9.92 20.05
N MET A 199 -3.98 -11.01 19.58
CA MET A 199 -2.81 -11.61 20.22
C MET A 199 -1.61 -10.66 20.20
N VAL A 200 -1.34 -10.01 19.06
CA VAL A 200 -0.25 -9.03 18.94
C VAL A 200 -0.49 -7.84 19.87
N ARG A 201 -1.73 -7.30 19.90
CA ARG A 201 -2.08 -6.22 20.83
C ARG A 201 -1.85 -6.64 22.28
N ALA A 202 -2.41 -7.78 22.68
CA ALA A 202 -2.28 -8.30 24.04
C ALA A 202 -0.82 -8.42 24.45
N LYS A 203 0.03 -8.92 23.54
CA LYS A 203 1.46 -9.09 23.82
C LYS A 203 2.20 -7.76 23.99
N VAL A 204 1.89 -6.75 23.17
CA VAL A 204 2.47 -5.41 23.34
C VAL A 204 2.07 -4.80 24.68
N LEU A 205 0.79 -4.91 25.07
CA LEU A 205 0.29 -4.36 26.33
C LEU A 205 0.90 -5.08 27.55
N GLU A 206 1.06 -6.40 27.47
CA GLU A 206 1.75 -7.21 28.49
C GLU A 206 3.20 -6.72 28.69
N LEU A 207 3.95 -6.56 27.60
CA LEU A 207 5.34 -6.10 27.68
C LEU A 207 5.45 -4.64 28.15
N LEU A 208 4.50 -3.77 27.81
CA LEU A 208 4.44 -2.40 28.30
C LEU A 208 4.27 -2.35 29.82
N ALA A 209 3.35 -3.17 30.35
CA ALA A 209 3.14 -3.30 31.78
C ALA A 209 4.39 -3.84 32.50
N ALA A 210 5.02 -4.89 31.95
CA ALA A 210 6.27 -5.45 32.47
C ALA A 210 7.45 -4.45 32.43
N SER A 211 7.43 -3.49 31.50
CA SER A 211 8.46 -2.45 31.36
C SER A 211 8.23 -1.23 32.28
N GLY A 212 7.23 -1.28 33.17
CA GLY A 212 6.91 -0.18 34.09
C GLY A 212 6.16 0.99 33.45
N THR A 213 5.69 0.84 32.22
CA THR A 213 4.86 1.82 31.50
C THR A 213 3.52 1.19 31.12
N PRO A 214 2.71 0.70 32.10
CA PRO A 214 1.41 0.16 31.79
C PRO A 214 0.52 1.23 31.17
N PRO A 215 -0.39 0.86 30.25
CA PRO A 215 -1.40 1.79 29.78
C PRO A 215 -2.24 2.30 30.97
N PRO A 216 -2.76 3.54 30.91
CA PRO A 216 -3.52 4.13 32.00
C PRO A 216 -4.80 3.33 32.28
N ALA A 217 -5.34 3.40 33.50
CA ALA A 217 -6.50 2.58 33.92
C ALA A 217 -7.77 2.79 33.07
N ASN A 218 -7.89 3.95 32.41
CA ASN A 218 -8.98 4.29 31.49
C ASN A 218 -8.66 3.97 30.02
N TYR A 219 -7.50 3.36 29.73
CA TYR A 219 -7.14 2.92 28.39
C TYR A 219 -8.08 1.81 27.96
N THR A 220 -8.96 2.15 27.02
CA THR A 220 -9.73 1.19 26.25
C THR A 220 -9.02 0.99 24.92
N ALA A 221 -8.58 -0.25 24.67
CA ALA A 221 -8.04 -0.65 23.39
C ALA A 221 -9.06 -0.27 22.30
N ALA A 222 -8.63 0.56 21.35
CA ALA A 222 -9.50 0.86 20.23
C ALA A 222 -9.76 -0.45 19.47
N PRO A 223 -11.02 -0.72 19.05
CA PRO A 223 -11.31 -1.91 18.29
C PRO A 223 -10.42 -1.95 17.06
N THR A 224 -9.90 -3.14 16.73
CA THR A 224 -9.29 -3.37 15.42
C THR A 224 -10.33 -2.99 14.37
N ARG A 225 -9.92 -2.34 13.28
CA ARG A 225 -10.84 -2.02 12.17
C ARG A 225 -11.35 -3.26 11.41
N ARG A 226 -11.22 -4.46 11.99
CA ARG A 226 -12.01 -5.63 11.61
C ARG A 226 -13.49 -5.54 12.01
N GLU A 227 -13.93 -4.45 12.62
CA GLU A 227 -15.33 -4.06 12.48
C GLU A 227 -15.55 -3.47 11.10
N HIS A 228 -16.21 -4.26 10.24
CA HIS A 228 -16.92 -3.87 9.03
C HIS A 228 -16.32 -2.66 8.29
N PHE A 229 -15.69 -2.87 7.13
CA PHE A 229 -15.82 -1.85 6.09
C PHE A 229 -17.33 -1.63 5.88
N SER A 230 -17.93 -0.61 6.48
CA SER A 230 -19.16 -0.08 5.91
C SER A 230 -18.70 0.73 4.70
N GLY A 231 -18.34 0.01 3.64
CA GLY A 231 -17.72 0.55 2.45
C GLY A 231 -17.76 -0.47 1.32
N PRO A 232 -17.71 -0.01 0.06
CA PRO A 232 -18.01 -0.84 -1.10
C PRO A 232 -17.01 -1.99 -1.38
N LEU A 233 -16.02 -2.23 -0.52
CA LEU A 233 -15.01 -3.27 -0.71
C LEU A 233 -15.03 -4.38 0.35
N THR A 234 -15.98 -4.41 1.30
CA THR A 234 -16.07 -5.50 2.30
C THR A 234 -16.17 -6.86 1.69
N ARG A 235 -17.11 -6.97 0.76
CA ARG A 235 -17.49 -8.23 0.16
C ARG A 235 -16.38 -8.73 -0.76
N PHE A 236 -15.41 -7.90 -1.12
CA PHE A 236 -14.32 -8.29 -2.01
C PHE A 236 -13.44 -9.37 -1.36
N SER A 237 -13.35 -10.50 -2.03
CA SER A 237 -12.36 -11.54 -1.75
C SER A 237 -10.93 -10.99 -1.83
N ASP A 238 -9.97 -11.69 -1.24
CA ASP A 238 -8.54 -11.33 -1.38
C ASP A 238 -8.09 -11.31 -2.83
N ARG A 239 -8.66 -12.22 -3.66
CA ARG A 239 -8.44 -12.25 -5.11
C ARG A 239 -8.91 -10.94 -5.76
N ALA A 240 -10.11 -10.46 -5.44
CA ALA A 240 -10.65 -9.21 -5.98
C ALA A 240 -9.90 -7.97 -5.46
N LYS A 241 -9.46 -7.97 -4.19
CA LYS A 241 -8.61 -6.90 -3.64
C LYS A 241 -7.25 -6.82 -4.34
N ARG A 242 -6.66 -7.96 -4.75
CA ARG A 242 -5.44 -7.98 -5.58
C ARG A 242 -5.64 -7.33 -6.94
N VAL A 243 -6.79 -7.51 -7.58
CA VAL A 243 -7.11 -6.82 -8.86
C VAL A 243 -7.05 -5.31 -8.67
N LEU A 244 -7.63 -4.77 -7.60
CA LEU A 244 -7.60 -3.33 -7.30
C LEU A 244 -6.18 -2.81 -7.06
N ALA A 245 -5.35 -3.58 -6.36
CA ALA A 245 -3.95 -3.24 -6.15
C ALA A 245 -3.18 -3.20 -7.48
N PHE A 246 -3.36 -4.20 -8.35
CA PHE A 246 -2.72 -4.20 -9.66
C PHE A 246 -3.22 -3.09 -10.58
N ALA A 247 -4.51 -2.75 -10.51
CA ALA A 247 -5.07 -1.63 -11.23
C ALA A 247 -4.44 -0.30 -10.76
N GLN A 248 -4.23 -0.15 -9.45
CA GLN A 248 -3.54 1.00 -8.90
C GLN A 248 -2.09 1.10 -9.39
N ASP A 249 -1.33 0.00 -9.34
CA ASP A 249 0.04 -0.04 -9.87
C ASP A 249 0.09 0.35 -11.35
N GLU A 250 -0.83 -0.18 -12.14
CA GLU A 250 -0.85 0.07 -13.58
C GLU A 250 -1.25 1.51 -13.91
N ALA A 251 -2.14 2.12 -13.12
CA ALA A 251 -2.45 3.54 -13.20
C ALA A 251 -1.23 4.40 -12.91
N MET A 252 -0.45 4.07 -11.88
CA MET A 252 0.81 4.75 -11.57
C MET A 252 1.81 4.61 -12.72
N ARG A 253 1.97 3.40 -13.25
CA ARG A 253 2.89 3.07 -14.36
C ARG A 253 2.54 3.83 -15.64
N MET A 254 1.26 4.03 -15.91
CA MET A 254 0.78 4.80 -17.07
C MET A 254 0.83 6.31 -16.83
N GLY A 255 1.06 6.75 -15.59
CA GLY A 255 1.08 8.16 -15.23
C GLY A 255 -0.31 8.76 -15.01
N HIS A 256 -1.31 7.94 -14.72
CA HIS A 256 -2.66 8.38 -14.46
C HIS A 256 -2.86 8.73 -12.98
N ALA A 257 -3.66 9.76 -12.71
CA ALA A 257 -4.07 10.17 -11.37
C ALA A 257 -5.40 9.52 -10.92
N TYR A 258 -5.88 8.55 -11.70
CA TYR A 258 -7.14 7.84 -11.45
C TYR A 258 -7.03 6.36 -11.80
N ILE A 259 -7.90 5.54 -11.21
CA ILE A 259 -8.12 4.13 -11.58
C ILE A 259 -9.42 4.05 -12.36
N GLY A 260 -9.29 3.92 -13.68
CA GLY A 260 -10.38 3.63 -14.60
C GLY A 260 -10.56 2.14 -14.90
N PRO A 261 -11.62 1.76 -15.65
CA PRO A 261 -11.90 0.38 -16.04
C PRO A 261 -10.74 -0.30 -16.77
N GLU A 262 -9.96 0.44 -17.55
CA GLU A 262 -8.78 -0.05 -18.25
C GLU A 262 -7.70 -0.58 -17.30
N HIS A 263 -7.53 0.08 -16.15
CA HIS A 263 -6.59 -0.37 -15.14
C HIS A 263 -7.09 -1.62 -14.42
N LEU A 264 -8.41 -1.71 -14.16
CA LEU A 264 -9.02 -2.94 -13.64
C LEU A 264 -8.82 -4.10 -14.60
N LEU A 265 -8.95 -3.86 -15.92
CA LEU A 265 -8.76 -4.89 -16.94
C LEU A 265 -7.32 -5.40 -16.96
N LEU A 266 -6.36 -4.49 -16.87
CA LEU A 266 -4.94 -4.82 -16.74
C LEU A 266 -4.65 -5.55 -15.42
N GLY A 267 -5.31 -5.16 -14.33
CA GLY A 267 -5.22 -5.85 -13.04
C GLY A 267 -5.73 -7.29 -13.11
N LEU A 268 -6.83 -7.55 -13.84
CA LEU A 268 -7.34 -8.89 -14.10
C LEU A 268 -6.37 -9.71 -14.95
N GLY A 269 -5.80 -9.13 -16.01
CA GLY A 269 -4.80 -9.80 -16.84
C GLY A 269 -3.52 -10.14 -16.06
N ARG A 270 -3.06 -9.24 -15.20
CA ARG A 270 -1.90 -9.49 -14.31
C ARG A 270 -2.18 -10.60 -13.31
N LEU A 271 -3.41 -10.68 -12.80
CA LEU A 271 -3.86 -11.78 -11.94
C LEU A 271 -3.88 -13.14 -12.68
N ALA A 272 -4.11 -13.13 -14.01
CA ALA A 272 -4.11 -14.33 -14.85
C ALA A 272 -2.71 -14.85 -15.23
N GLU A 273 -1.68 -13.99 -15.24
CA GLU A 273 -0.35 -14.30 -15.79
C GLU A 273 0.82 -14.23 -14.78
N MET A 274 0.54 -13.91 -13.51
CA MET A 274 1.57 -13.92 -12.45
C MET A 274 2.22 -15.30 -12.25
N ALA A 275 3.36 -15.35 -11.56
CA ALA A 275 4.12 -16.59 -11.32
C ALA A 275 3.31 -17.72 -10.67
N GLN A 276 2.36 -17.37 -9.80
CA GLN A 276 1.32 -18.29 -9.30
C GLN A 276 -0.05 -17.73 -9.70
N PRO A 277 -0.52 -18.04 -10.92
CA PRO A 277 -1.68 -17.38 -11.48
C PRO A 277 -2.95 -17.79 -10.76
N ASP A 278 -3.90 -16.86 -10.74
CA ASP A 278 -5.25 -17.16 -10.32
C ASP A 278 -5.89 -18.14 -11.31
N ALA A 279 -6.19 -19.34 -10.85
CA ALA A 279 -6.62 -20.43 -11.73
C ALA A 279 -7.87 -20.10 -12.55
N ALA A 280 -8.80 -19.30 -12.02
CA ALA A 280 -10.02 -18.95 -12.76
C ALA A 280 -9.75 -17.87 -13.80
N MET A 281 -9.04 -16.80 -13.43
CA MET A 281 -8.67 -15.75 -14.39
C MET A 281 -7.78 -16.31 -15.50
N GLN A 282 -6.83 -17.19 -15.18
CA GLN A 282 -5.99 -17.89 -16.16
C GLN A 282 -6.83 -18.68 -17.16
N ARG A 283 -7.81 -19.47 -16.68
CA ARG A 283 -8.73 -20.20 -17.57
C ARG A 283 -9.58 -19.28 -18.43
N ILE A 284 -10.12 -18.20 -17.86
CA ILE A 284 -11.00 -17.27 -18.58
C ILE A 284 -10.21 -16.56 -19.68
N PHE A 285 -9.05 -15.97 -19.37
CA PHE A 285 -8.21 -15.29 -20.35
C PHE A 285 -7.71 -16.27 -21.42
N GLY A 286 -7.34 -17.50 -21.02
CA GLY A 286 -6.97 -18.57 -21.96
C GLY A 286 -8.11 -18.98 -22.90
N THR A 287 -9.34 -19.07 -22.39
CA THR A 287 -10.55 -19.39 -23.20
C THR A 287 -10.89 -18.25 -24.17
N LEU A 288 -10.69 -17.02 -23.75
CA LEU A 288 -10.87 -15.83 -24.59
C LEU A 288 -9.77 -15.71 -25.64
N GLY A 289 -8.60 -16.33 -25.41
CA GLY A 289 -7.43 -16.23 -26.29
C GLY A 289 -6.75 -14.86 -26.19
N ILE A 290 -6.85 -14.22 -25.02
CA ILE A 290 -6.30 -12.88 -24.76
C ILE A 290 -5.17 -12.96 -23.73
N THR A 291 -4.15 -12.13 -23.92
CA THR A 291 -3.00 -11.98 -23.01
C THR A 291 -2.94 -10.56 -22.46
N LEU A 292 -2.28 -10.38 -21.31
CA LEU A 292 -2.04 -9.07 -20.71
C LEU A 292 -1.27 -8.15 -21.66
N GLU A 293 -0.30 -8.69 -22.41
CA GLU A 293 0.47 -7.93 -23.40
C GLU A 293 -0.41 -7.39 -24.52
N GLN A 294 -1.33 -8.21 -25.05
CA GLN A 294 -2.29 -7.77 -26.06
C GLN A 294 -3.24 -6.68 -25.52
N VAL A 295 -3.72 -6.83 -24.28
CA VAL A 295 -4.54 -5.79 -23.61
C VAL A 295 -3.76 -4.48 -23.48
N ARG A 296 -2.49 -4.53 -23.06
CA ARG A 296 -1.60 -3.36 -23.00
C ARG A 296 -1.39 -2.73 -24.38
N ALA A 297 -1.18 -3.53 -25.41
CA ALA A 297 -0.96 -3.06 -26.76
C ALA A 297 -2.19 -2.33 -27.33
N GLU A 298 -3.40 -2.87 -27.13
CA GLU A 298 -4.64 -2.20 -27.56
C GLU A 298 -4.92 -0.93 -26.77
N LEU A 299 -4.69 -0.95 -25.46
CA LEU A 299 -4.84 0.25 -24.63
C LEU A 299 -3.86 1.35 -25.05
N GLY A 300 -2.61 1.02 -25.33
CA GLY A 300 -1.58 1.97 -25.77
C GLY A 300 -1.91 2.70 -27.08
N LYS A 301 -2.76 2.12 -27.94
CA LYS A 301 -3.26 2.79 -29.17
C LYS A 301 -4.25 3.91 -28.88
N VAL A 302 -4.98 3.83 -27.76
CA VAL A 302 -6.05 4.77 -27.40
C VAL A 302 -5.59 5.73 -26.30
N ILE A 303 -4.84 5.21 -25.33
CA ILE A 303 -4.34 5.93 -24.17
C ILE A 303 -2.83 5.66 -24.10
N PRO A 304 -2.00 6.47 -24.79
CA PRO A 304 -0.56 6.32 -24.71
C PRO A 304 -0.09 6.62 -23.27
N PRO A 305 0.89 5.87 -22.75
CA PRO A 305 1.48 6.19 -21.47
C PRO A 305 2.06 7.60 -21.54
N THR A 306 1.82 8.39 -20.50
CA THR A 306 2.26 9.80 -20.46
C THR A 306 3.79 9.94 -20.38
N GLY A 307 4.52 8.84 -20.21
CA GLY A 307 5.98 8.79 -20.08
C GLY A 307 6.50 9.40 -18.77
N ARG A 308 5.60 9.85 -17.89
CA ARG A 308 5.89 10.34 -16.55
C ARG A 308 5.13 9.48 -15.57
N GLU A 309 5.83 8.79 -14.67
CA GLU A 309 5.16 8.11 -13.58
C GLU A 309 4.37 9.14 -12.75
N SER A 310 3.13 8.78 -12.41
CA SER A 310 2.29 9.66 -11.61
C SER A 310 2.69 9.54 -10.15
N HIS A 311 3.27 10.61 -9.60
CA HIS A 311 3.49 10.76 -8.16
C HIS A 311 2.23 11.31 -7.45
N ALA A 312 1.04 11.17 -8.04
CA ALA A 312 -0.19 11.68 -7.44
C ALA A 312 -0.36 11.09 -6.02
N THR A 313 -0.31 11.98 -5.04
CA THR A 313 -0.40 11.64 -3.60
C THR A 313 -1.70 10.93 -3.23
N GLU A 314 -2.71 11.01 -4.09
CA GLU A 314 -4.05 10.48 -3.94
C GLU A 314 -4.59 10.06 -5.32
N ILE A 315 -4.63 8.76 -5.59
CA ILE A 315 -5.23 8.20 -6.80
C ILE A 315 -6.71 7.96 -6.53
N THR A 316 -7.57 8.49 -7.41
CA THR A 316 -9.03 8.40 -7.25
C THR A 316 -9.64 7.36 -8.18
N LEU A 317 -10.77 6.76 -7.79
CA LEU A 317 -11.53 5.91 -8.71
C LEU A 317 -12.29 6.79 -9.71
N SER A 318 -12.26 6.43 -10.99
CA SER A 318 -13.10 7.10 -12.00
C SER A 318 -14.59 6.87 -11.70
N PRO A 319 -15.50 7.73 -12.21
CA PRO A 319 -16.95 7.51 -12.09
C PRO A 319 -17.38 6.12 -12.57
N GLU A 320 -16.83 5.66 -13.69
CA GLU A 320 -17.11 4.36 -14.31
C GLU A 320 -16.62 3.21 -13.42
N THR A 321 -15.43 3.34 -12.83
CA THR A 321 -14.93 2.35 -11.86
C THR A 321 -15.78 2.28 -10.61
N LYS A 322 -16.27 3.43 -10.11
CA LYS A 322 -17.19 3.45 -8.97
C LYS A 322 -18.51 2.76 -9.30
N GLU A 323 -19.02 2.97 -10.51
CA GLU A 323 -20.22 2.28 -10.99
C GLU A 323 -20.00 0.76 -11.07
N ILE A 324 -18.90 0.30 -11.66
CA ILE A 324 -18.55 -1.14 -11.70
C ILE A 324 -18.56 -1.74 -10.29
N ILE A 325 -17.89 -1.07 -9.34
CA ILE A 325 -17.83 -1.52 -7.95
C ILE A 325 -19.22 -1.54 -7.30
N GLN A 326 -20.04 -0.50 -7.53
CA GLN A 326 -21.41 -0.46 -7.02
C GLN A 326 -22.25 -1.63 -7.56
N VAL A 327 -22.17 -1.88 -8.87
CA VAL A 327 -22.91 -2.93 -9.55
C VAL A 327 -22.57 -4.32 -9.01
N VAL A 328 -21.29 -4.62 -8.78
CA VAL A 328 -20.90 -5.90 -8.20
C VAL A 328 -21.33 -6.04 -6.74
N ASN A 329 -21.38 -4.95 -5.98
CA ASN A 329 -21.92 -4.97 -4.62
C ASN A 329 -23.42 -5.24 -4.57
N GLU A 330 -24.18 -4.77 -5.56
CA GLU A 330 -25.62 -4.99 -5.65
C GLU A 330 -25.98 -6.36 -6.24
N SER A 331 -25.16 -6.86 -7.19
CA SER A 331 -25.50 -8.03 -8.02
C SER A 331 -24.88 -9.35 -7.53
N ALA A 332 -23.88 -9.33 -6.65
CA ALA A 332 -23.23 -10.55 -6.19
C ALA A 332 -24.18 -11.41 -5.35
N ALA A 333 -24.54 -12.58 -5.89
CA ALA A 333 -25.44 -13.55 -5.26
C ALA A 333 -24.86 -14.27 -4.03
N GLY A 334 -23.55 -14.14 -3.77
CA GLY A 334 -22.86 -14.75 -2.63
C GLY A 334 -22.24 -13.74 -1.67
N ASP A 335 -21.75 -14.21 -0.52
CA ASP A 335 -21.15 -13.36 0.51
C ASP A 335 -19.82 -12.70 0.08
N SER A 336 -19.22 -13.14 -1.03
CA SER A 336 -17.96 -12.61 -1.53
C SER A 336 -17.97 -12.24 -3.02
N ILE A 337 -17.49 -11.04 -3.33
CA ILE A 337 -17.22 -10.51 -4.66
C ILE A 337 -15.84 -11.02 -5.12
N VAL A 338 -15.82 -11.64 -6.28
CA VAL A 338 -14.62 -12.25 -6.86
C VAL A 338 -14.21 -11.54 -8.17
N PRO A 339 -12.97 -11.74 -8.67
CA PRO A 339 -12.51 -11.10 -9.91
C PRO A 339 -13.43 -11.33 -11.13
N GLU A 340 -14.09 -12.48 -11.18
CA GLU A 340 -15.09 -12.87 -12.19
C GLU A 340 -16.26 -11.88 -12.23
N ASP A 341 -16.73 -11.41 -11.08
CA ASP A 341 -17.83 -10.45 -10.99
C ASP A 341 -17.41 -9.08 -11.52
N LEU A 342 -16.16 -8.67 -11.27
CA LEU A 342 -15.61 -7.42 -11.83
C LEU A 342 -15.53 -7.48 -13.35
N LEU A 343 -15.00 -8.58 -13.90
CA LEU A 343 -14.92 -8.76 -15.35
C LEU A 343 -16.32 -8.74 -15.99
N LEU A 344 -17.29 -9.41 -15.36
CA LEU A 344 -18.68 -9.42 -15.84
C LEU A 344 -19.29 -8.01 -15.83
N ALA A 345 -19.11 -7.26 -14.74
CA ALA A 345 -19.62 -5.90 -14.62
C ALA A 345 -18.98 -4.97 -15.65
N MET A 346 -17.70 -5.14 -15.94
CA MET A 346 -16.98 -4.38 -16.97
C MET A 346 -17.51 -4.62 -18.38
N VAL A 347 -18.05 -5.80 -18.67
CA VAL A 347 -18.68 -6.11 -19.98
C VAL A 347 -20.20 -6.03 -19.97
N ARG A 348 -20.79 -5.52 -18.87
CA ARG A 348 -22.24 -5.37 -18.75
C ARG A 348 -22.79 -4.43 -19.81
N ASP A 349 -22.12 -3.29 -19.99
CA ASP A 349 -22.37 -2.36 -21.08
C ASP A 349 -21.36 -2.61 -22.21
N ALA A 350 -21.87 -3.01 -23.37
CA ALA A 350 -21.06 -3.25 -24.58
C ALA A 350 -20.37 -1.97 -25.09
N GLN A 351 -20.87 -0.79 -24.72
CA GLN A 351 -20.26 0.50 -25.05
C GLN A 351 -19.22 0.95 -24.02
N SER A 352 -19.05 0.24 -22.90
CA SER A 352 -18.01 0.57 -21.94
C SER A 352 -16.62 0.46 -22.56
N PHE A 353 -15.69 1.28 -22.06
CA PHE A 353 -14.33 1.30 -22.58
C PHE A 353 -13.66 -0.08 -22.53
N ALA A 354 -13.81 -0.79 -21.40
CA ALA A 354 -13.28 -2.13 -21.23
C ALA A 354 -13.89 -3.14 -22.22
N ALA A 355 -15.21 -3.10 -22.45
CA ALA A 355 -15.87 -3.97 -23.43
C ALA A 355 -15.38 -3.71 -24.86
N GLN A 356 -15.16 -2.44 -25.23
CA GLN A 356 -14.63 -2.10 -26.55
C GLN A 356 -13.20 -2.62 -26.76
N ILE A 357 -12.33 -2.49 -25.74
CA ILE A 357 -10.95 -3.02 -25.79
C ILE A 357 -10.96 -4.55 -25.94
N LEU A 358 -11.77 -5.24 -25.12
CA LEU A 358 -11.93 -6.68 -25.20
C LEU A 358 -12.49 -7.12 -26.56
N ALA A 359 -13.49 -6.41 -27.10
CA ALA A 359 -14.06 -6.71 -28.41
C ALA A 359 -13.05 -6.58 -29.56
N ARG A 360 -12.12 -5.61 -29.51
CA ARG A 360 -11.01 -5.49 -30.49
C ARG A 360 -10.05 -6.67 -30.45
N LEU A 361 -9.93 -7.33 -29.30
CA LEU A 361 -9.18 -8.57 -29.11
C LEU A 361 -10.01 -9.83 -29.41
N GLY A 362 -11.22 -9.67 -29.93
CA GLY A 362 -12.14 -10.76 -30.22
C GLY A 362 -12.90 -11.29 -29.01
N ALA A 363 -12.71 -10.73 -27.81
CA ALA A 363 -13.42 -11.10 -26.58
C ALA A 363 -14.71 -10.26 -26.43
N THR A 364 -15.74 -10.56 -27.22
CA THR A 364 -17.03 -9.86 -27.10
C THR A 364 -17.70 -10.13 -25.75
N PRO A 365 -18.62 -9.27 -25.27
CA PRO A 365 -19.34 -9.49 -24.02
C PRO A 365 -19.99 -10.89 -23.92
N GLU A 366 -20.49 -11.43 -25.02
CA GLU A 366 -21.09 -12.77 -25.10
C GLU A 366 -20.04 -13.86 -24.86
N ARG A 367 -18.85 -13.72 -25.46
CA ARG A 367 -17.73 -14.65 -25.22
C ARG A 367 -17.23 -14.57 -23.79
N VAL A 368 -17.19 -13.37 -23.21
CA VAL A 368 -16.80 -13.17 -21.81
C VAL A 368 -17.80 -13.84 -20.86
N ARG A 369 -19.11 -13.66 -21.07
CA ARG A 369 -20.15 -14.36 -20.31
C ARG A 369 -20.05 -15.88 -20.44
N ALA A 370 -19.87 -16.38 -21.66
CA ALA A 370 -19.65 -17.81 -21.92
C ALA A 370 -18.41 -18.36 -21.20
N ALA A 371 -17.28 -17.63 -21.20
CA ALA A 371 -16.06 -18.02 -20.50
C ALA A 371 -16.23 -18.00 -18.96
N LEU A 372 -17.12 -17.16 -18.44
CA LEU A 372 -17.52 -17.11 -17.04
C LEU A 372 -18.56 -18.19 -16.66
N GLY A 373 -19.12 -18.91 -17.64
CA GLY A 373 -20.21 -19.86 -17.44
C GLY A 373 -21.54 -19.20 -17.06
N ARG A 374 -21.78 -17.97 -17.52
CA ARG A 374 -22.99 -17.19 -17.22
C ARG A 374 -23.78 -16.78 -18.47
#